data_AF-A0A534XW59-F1
#
_entry.id   AF-A0A534XW59-F1
#
_cell.length_a   1.000
_cell.length_b   1.000
_cell.length_c   1.000
_cell.angle_alpha   90.00
_cell.angle_beta   90.00
_cell.angle_gamma   90.00
#
_symmetry.space_group_name_H-M   'P 1'
#
loop_
_entity.id
_entity.type
_entity.pdbx_description
1 polymer ?
#
loop_
_entity_poly.entity_id
_entity_poly.type
_entity_poly.pdbx_seq_one_letter_code
_entity_poly.pdbx_strand_id
1 'polypeptide(L)'
;MSNSDWSIERSLQLYNIPGWGIGYFSINPKGHLVVHPFGQPGPVIDLMDVVDDIRERKLGFPCVVRFQDLLRSRVKQLNDVFRNAIAQHGYKGQYFGVYPTKVNQMREVVEEILDAGAPWHFGLEAGSKGELLIVLAL
;
A
#
# COMPACT_ATOMS: atom_id res chain seq x y z
N MET A 1 2.42 25.14 -34.97
CA MET A 1 3.69 24.64 -34.41
C MET A 1 3.33 23.69 -33.26
N SER A 2 3.14 22.41 -33.54
CA SER A 2 2.62 21.45 -32.56
C SER A 2 3.57 20.27 -32.42
N ASN A 3 4.44 20.34 -31.42
CA ASN A 3 4.77 19.18 -30.60
C ASN A 3 5.48 19.71 -29.36
N SER A 4 4.74 19.84 -28.26
CA SER A 4 5.40 19.78 -26.97
C SER A 4 5.83 18.33 -26.80
N ASP A 5 7.12 18.04 -26.99
CA ASP A 5 7.69 16.70 -26.81
C ASP A 5 7.30 16.16 -25.42
N TRP A 6 6.34 15.24 -25.42
CA TRP A 6 5.86 14.58 -24.22
C TRP A 6 6.78 13.38 -23.96
N SER A 7 7.37 13.33 -22.77
CA SER A 7 8.27 12.25 -22.36
C SER A 7 7.81 11.63 -21.03
N ILE A 8 8.38 10.46 -20.71
CA ILE A 8 8.14 9.80 -19.42
C ILE A 8 8.64 10.69 -18.28
N GLU A 9 9.81 11.30 -18.42
CA GLU A 9 10.40 12.20 -17.42
C GLU A 9 9.50 13.41 -17.19
N ARG A 10 8.95 13.98 -18.26
CA ARG A 10 8.00 15.10 -18.15
C ARG A 10 6.71 14.69 -17.43
N SER A 11 6.21 13.48 -17.70
CA SER A 11 5.04 12.93 -17.00
C SER A 11 5.31 12.71 -15.51
N LEU A 12 6.47 12.11 -15.17
CA LEU A 12 6.89 11.89 -13.79
C LEU A 12 7.01 13.21 -13.01
N GLN A 13 7.57 14.25 -13.64
CA GLN A 13 7.71 15.58 -13.04
C GLN A 13 6.35 16.28 -12.90
N LEU A 14 5.54 16.31 -13.97
CA LEU A 14 4.26 17.01 -13.98
C LEU A 14 3.29 16.43 -12.94
N TYR A 15 3.19 15.10 -12.86
CA TYR A 15 2.32 14.41 -11.90
C TYR A 15 2.99 14.13 -10.56
N ASN A 16 4.27 14.52 -10.41
CA ASN A 16 5.09 14.33 -9.22
C ASN A 16 5.00 12.90 -8.64
N ILE A 17 4.99 11.88 -9.51
CA ILE A 17 4.90 10.48 -9.09
C ILE A 17 6.02 10.09 -8.11
N PRO A 18 7.28 10.55 -8.27
CA PRO A 18 8.31 10.28 -7.27
C PRO A 18 7.99 10.84 -5.87
N GLY A 19 7.26 11.95 -5.78
CA GLY A 19 6.94 12.61 -4.51
C GLY A 19 5.90 11.87 -3.67
N TRP A 20 4.85 11.32 -4.29
CA TRP A 20 3.78 10.61 -3.56
C TRP A 20 3.82 9.09 -3.75
N GLY A 21 4.44 8.61 -4.84
CA GLY A 21 4.50 7.20 -5.18
C GLY A 21 5.43 6.40 -4.29
N ILE A 22 6.41 7.05 -3.65
CA ILE A 22 7.30 6.52 -2.60
C ILE A 22 7.82 5.09 -2.86
N GLY A 23 8.18 4.80 -4.12
CA GLY A 23 8.71 3.51 -4.55
C GLY A 23 7.66 2.42 -4.86
N TYR A 24 6.37 2.70 -4.66
CA TYR A 24 5.25 1.82 -5.03
C TYR A 24 4.63 2.14 -6.38
N PHE A 25 4.83 3.34 -6.91
CA PHE A 25 4.29 3.75 -8.21
C PHE A 25 5.37 4.33 -9.10
N SER A 26 5.35 3.99 -10.40
CA SER A 26 6.23 4.58 -11.41
C SER A 26 5.59 4.52 -12.80
N ILE A 27 6.31 4.99 -13.82
CA ILE A 27 5.91 4.85 -15.23
C ILE A 27 6.88 3.87 -15.91
N ASN A 28 6.36 2.93 -16.70
CA ASN A 28 7.18 1.98 -17.47
C ASN A 28 7.57 2.55 -18.85
N PRO A 29 8.43 1.86 -19.64
CA PRO A 29 8.83 2.32 -20.98
C PRO A 29 7.70 2.47 -22.00
N LYS A 30 6.52 1.87 -21.76
CA LYS A 30 5.32 2.06 -22.59
C LYS A 30 4.56 3.35 -22.25
N GLY A 31 4.96 4.05 -21.19
CA GLY A 31 4.26 5.23 -20.69
C GLY A 31 3.09 4.91 -19.75
N HIS A 32 2.94 3.65 -19.32
CA HIS A 32 1.86 3.24 -18.42
C HIS A 32 2.24 3.43 -16.96
N LEU A 33 1.25 3.74 -16.11
CA LEU A 33 1.41 3.72 -14.66
C LEU A 33 1.53 2.26 -14.19
N VAL A 34 2.54 2.00 -13.38
CA VAL A 34 2.80 0.67 -12.82
C VAL A 34 2.87 0.71 -11.30
N VAL A 35 2.52 -0.41 -10.68
CA VAL A 35 2.53 -0.62 -9.23
C VAL A 35 3.63 -1.62 -8.86
N HIS A 36 4.41 -1.29 -7.84
CA HIS A 36 5.44 -2.14 -7.23
C HIS A 36 4.91 -2.61 -5.87
N PRO A 37 4.12 -3.68 -5.78
CA PRO A 37 3.45 -4.11 -4.53
C PRO A 37 4.38 -4.23 -3.32
N PHE A 38 5.64 -4.65 -3.51
CA PHE A 38 6.61 -4.77 -2.42
C PHE A 38 7.61 -3.61 -2.34
N GLY A 39 7.41 -2.55 -3.14
CA GLY A 39 8.40 -1.51 -3.40
C GLY A 39 9.46 -1.94 -4.42
N GLN A 40 10.19 -0.99 -4.98
CA GLN A 40 11.30 -1.27 -5.91
C GLN A 40 12.51 -1.93 -5.20
N PRO A 41 13.22 -2.87 -5.87
CA PRO A 41 13.07 -3.32 -7.26
C PRO A 41 12.18 -4.58 -7.42
N GLY A 42 11.13 -4.72 -6.62
CA GLY A 42 10.25 -5.89 -6.60
C GLY A 42 9.44 -6.12 -7.88
N PRO A 43 8.49 -7.07 -7.87
CA PRO A 43 7.62 -7.34 -9.02
C PRO A 43 6.82 -6.09 -9.39
N VAL A 44 6.47 -6.00 -10.68
CA VAL A 44 5.81 -4.84 -11.28
C VAL A 44 4.48 -5.26 -11.90
N ILE A 45 3.43 -4.50 -11.64
CA ILE A 45 2.09 -4.68 -12.22
C ILE A 45 1.79 -3.48 -13.12
N ASP A 46 1.56 -3.71 -14.41
CA ASP A 46 1.10 -2.68 -15.33
C ASP A 46 -0.42 -2.49 -15.16
N LEU A 47 -0.86 -1.26 -14.87
CA LEU A 47 -2.29 -1.00 -14.67
C LEU A 47 -3.11 -1.17 -15.94
N MET A 48 -2.52 -1.02 -17.12
CA MET A 48 -3.24 -1.27 -18.37
C MET A 48 -3.52 -2.75 -18.56
N ASP A 49 -2.59 -3.63 -18.18
CA ASP A 49 -2.81 -5.07 -18.19
C ASP A 49 -3.95 -5.46 -17.21
N VAL A 50 -4.00 -4.84 -16.02
CA VAL A 50 -5.11 -5.03 -15.07
C VAL A 50 -6.45 -4.58 -15.64
N VAL A 51 -6.48 -3.46 -16.36
CA VAL A 51 -7.70 -2.95 -16.99
C VAL A 51 -8.19 -3.91 -18.09
N ASP A 52 -7.27 -4.48 -18.86
CA ASP A 52 -7.61 -5.44 -19.90
C ASP A 52 -8.12 -6.76 -19.30
N ASP A 53 -7.49 -7.27 -18.23
CA ASP A 53 -8.00 -8.43 -17.46
C ASP A 53 -9.43 -8.22 -16.94
N ILE A 54 -9.75 -7.02 -16.44
CA ILE A 54 -11.10 -6.68 -15.95
C ILE A 54 -12.13 -6.73 -17.09
N ARG A 55 -11.76 -6.23 -18.28
CA ARG A 55 -12.61 -6.28 -19.49
C ARG A 55 -12.82 -7.72 -19.97
N GLU A 56 -11.77 -8.53 -20.01
CA GLU A 56 -11.84 -9.93 -20.42
C GLU A 56 -12.77 -10.75 -19.50
N ARG A 57 -12.72 -10.45 -18.19
CA ARG A 57 -13.61 -11.05 -17.19
C ARG A 57 -15.03 -10.49 -17.21
N LYS A 58 -15.34 -9.56 -18.12
CA LYS A 58 -16.65 -8.88 -18.25
C LYS A 58 -17.11 -8.22 -16.95
N LEU A 59 -16.16 -7.74 -16.15
CA LEU A 59 -16.45 -6.96 -14.95
C LEU A 59 -16.78 -5.52 -15.37
N GLY A 60 -17.80 -4.93 -14.75
CA GLY A 60 -18.21 -3.56 -15.05
C GLY A 60 -17.27 -2.51 -14.45
N PHE A 61 -17.18 -1.35 -15.10
CA PHE A 61 -16.57 -0.14 -14.55
C PHE A 61 -17.67 0.79 -13.97
N PRO A 62 -17.37 1.61 -12.95
CA PRO A 62 -16.07 1.79 -12.28
C PRO A 62 -15.70 0.60 -11.37
N CYS A 63 -14.40 0.32 -11.26
CA CYS A 63 -13.85 -0.74 -10.41
C CYS A 63 -12.85 -0.17 -9.40
N VAL A 64 -12.75 -0.82 -8.23
CA VAL A 64 -11.74 -0.49 -7.21
C VAL A 64 -10.73 -1.63 -7.14
N VAL A 65 -9.51 -1.38 -7.58
CA VAL A 65 -8.39 -2.33 -7.51
C VAL A 65 -7.64 -2.12 -6.20
N ARG A 66 -7.45 -3.19 -5.42
CA ARG A 66 -6.71 -3.16 -4.15
C ARG A 66 -5.45 -4.00 -4.27
N PHE A 67 -4.31 -3.43 -3.86
CA PHE A 67 -3.02 -4.12 -3.83
C PHE A 67 -2.71 -4.48 -2.37
N GLN A 68 -3.10 -5.70 -1.94
CA GLN A 68 -2.91 -6.17 -0.57
C GLN A 68 -1.42 -6.21 -0.19
N ASP A 69 -0.56 -6.64 -1.10
CA ASP A 69 0.89 -6.69 -0.87
C ASP A 69 1.52 -5.33 -0.52
N LEU A 70 0.99 -4.24 -1.10
CA LEU A 70 1.40 -2.88 -0.75
C LEU A 70 1.10 -2.59 0.72
N LEU A 71 -0.09 -2.97 1.18
CA LEU A 71 -0.47 -2.82 2.58
C LEU A 71 0.46 -3.61 3.50
N ARG A 72 0.73 -4.88 3.16
CA ARG A 72 1.67 -5.74 3.91
C ARG A 72 3.07 -5.12 3.97
N SER A 73 3.57 -4.61 2.84
CA SER A 73 4.86 -3.92 2.74
C SER A 73 4.93 -2.70 3.66
N ARG A 74 3.86 -1.88 3.72
CA ARG A 74 3.79 -0.69 4.59
C ARG A 74 3.76 -1.04 6.07
N VAL A 75 3.01 -2.08 6.47
CA VAL A 75 2.98 -2.55 7.86
C VAL A 75 4.37 -3.01 8.29
N LYS A 76 5.03 -3.83 7.47
CA LYS A 76 6.41 -4.26 7.73
C LYS A 76 7.38 -3.09 7.85
N GLN A 77 7.37 -2.18 6.86
CA GLN A 77 8.27 -1.03 6.84
C GLN A 77 8.12 -0.17 8.10
N LEU A 78 6.88 0.11 8.53
CA LEU A 78 6.63 0.90 9.73
C LEU A 78 7.27 0.27 10.96
N ASN A 79 7.02 -1.03 11.17
CA ASN A 79 7.55 -1.74 12.32
C ASN A 79 9.08 -1.86 12.30
N ASP A 80 9.67 -2.12 11.14
CA ASP A 80 11.12 -2.23 10.97
C ASP A 80 11.81 -0.89 11.25
N VAL A 81 11.24 0.23 10.80
CA VAL A 81 11.77 1.58 11.09
C VAL A 81 11.84 1.84 12.59
N PHE A 82 10.77 1.54 13.34
CA PHE A 82 10.77 1.70 14.79
C PHE A 82 11.76 0.76 15.48
N ARG A 83 11.83 -0.51 15.07
CA ARG A 83 12.78 -1.48 15.63
C ARG A 83 14.23 -1.04 15.42
N ASN A 84 14.54 -0.56 14.22
CA ASN A 84 15.86 -0.03 13.88
C ASN A 84 16.22 1.20 14.71
N ALA A 85 15.29 2.16 14.85
CA ALA A 85 15.50 3.35 15.66
C ALA A 85 15.72 3.01 17.15
N ILE A 86 14.95 2.07 17.70
CA ILE A 86 15.10 1.58 19.08
C ILE A 86 16.50 0.97 19.29
N ALA A 87 16.95 0.12 18.37
CA ALA A 87 18.26 -0.50 18.45
C ALA A 87 19.39 0.53 18.35
N GLN A 88 19.30 1.48 17.42
CA GLN A 88 20.30 2.54 17.22
C GLN A 88 20.45 3.46 18.43
N HIS A 89 19.36 3.72 19.17
CA HIS A 89 19.37 4.62 20.33
C HIS A 89 19.46 3.89 21.67
N GLY A 90 19.54 2.55 21.66
CA GLY A 90 19.60 1.74 22.88
C GLY A 90 18.37 1.86 23.78
N TYR A 91 17.21 2.22 23.21
CA TYR A 91 15.95 2.34 23.95
C TYR A 91 15.53 0.98 24.51
N LYS A 92 15.03 0.96 25.75
CA LYS A 92 14.73 -0.29 26.47
C LYS A 92 13.30 -0.79 26.32
N GLY A 93 12.40 0.07 25.83
CA GLY A 93 11.02 -0.32 25.53
C GLY A 93 10.89 -0.95 24.14
N GLN A 94 9.68 -1.43 23.86
CA GLN A 94 9.32 -2.05 22.59
C GLN A 94 8.22 -1.24 21.90
N TYR A 95 8.29 -1.16 20.58
CA TYR A 95 7.23 -0.60 19.77
C TYR A 95 6.15 -1.66 19.50
N PHE A 96 4.89 -1.29 19.73
CA PHE A 96 3.72 -2.05 19.35
C PHE A 96 2.83 -1.12 18.53
N GLY A 97 2.72 -1.39 17.23
CA GLY A 97 1.82 -0.65 16.38
C GLY A 97 0.37 -1.12 16.55
N VAL A 98 -0.58 -0.20 16.35
CA VAL A 98 -2.00 -0.47 16.48
C VAL A 98 -2.73 0.13 15.27
N TYR A 99 -3.54 -0.68 14.59
CA TYR A 99 -4.36 -0.20 13.47
C TYR A 99 -5.71 0.33 13.97
N PRO A 100 -6.02 1.62 13.75
CA PRO A 100 -7.32 2.17 14.07
C PRO A 100 -8.37 1.69 13.05
N THR A 101 -9.21 0.73 13.45
CA THR A 101 -10.21 0.09 12.56
C THR A 101 -11.18 1.10 11.94
N LYS A 102 -11.42 2.23 12.61
CA LYS A 102 -12.23 3.35 12.10
C LYS A 102 -11.81 3.87 10.71
N VAL A 103 -10.55 3.68 10.31
CA VAL A 103 -10.02 4.16 9.03
C VAL A 103 -10.50 3.29 7.87
N ASN A 104 -10.56 1.98 8.06
CA ASN A 104 -11.12 1.03 7.10
C ASN A 104 -11.54 -0.26 7.82
N GLN A 105 -12.85 -0.48 7.94
CA GLN A 105 -13.43 -1.61 8.65
C GLN A 105 -13.58 -2.86 7.75
N MET A 106 -13.16 -2.82 6.49
CA MET A 106 -13.28 -3.97 5.60
C MET A 106 -12.44 -5.14 6.11
N ARG A 107 -13.09 -6.30 6.33
CA ARG A 107 -12.44 -7.52 6.84
C ARG A 107 -11.13 -7.84 6.12
N GLU A 108 -11.15 -7.88 4.79
CA GLU A 108 -9.97 -8.18 3.97
C GLU A 108 -8.78 -7.24 4.21
N VAL A 109 -9.04 -5.99 4.57
CA VAL A 109 -7.98 -5.01 4.87
C VAL A 109 -7.45 -5.23 6.29
N VAL A 110 -8.34 -5.44 7.25
CA VAL A 110 -7.96 -5.63 8.65
C VAL A 110 -7.22 -6.95 8.85
N GLU A 111 -7.68 -8.03 8.23
CA GLU A 111 -7.01 -9.34 8.24
C GLU A 111 -5.60 -9.24 7.67
N GLU A 112 -5.40 -8.58 6.53
CA GLU A 112 -4.05 -8.45 5.96
C GLU A 112 -3.11 -7.57 6.79
N ILE A 113 -3.63 -6.57 7.51
CA ILE A 113 -2.82 -5.76 8.43
C ILE A 113 -2.40 -6.60 9.64
N LEU A 114 -3.32 -7.37 10.21
CA LEU A 114 -3.03 -8.25 11.34
C LEU A 114 -2.01 -9.32 10.95
N ASP A 115 -2.23 -9.98 9.82
CA ASP A 115 -1.41 -11.08 9.36
C ASP A 115 0.01 -10.59 9.02
N ALA A 116 0.12 -9.45 8.31
CA ALA A 116 1.42 -8.81 8.07
C ALA A 116 2.08 -8.28 9.35
N GLY A 117 1.29 -7.86 10.34
CA GLY A 117 1.77 -7.28 11.60
C GLY A 117 2.10 -8.31 12.69
N ALA A 118 1.69 -9.56 12.53
CA ALA A 118 1.84 -10.61 13.55
C ALA A 118 3.29 -10.78 14.07
N PRO A 119 4.36 -10.74 13.24
CA PRO A 119 5.74 -10.82 13.73
C PRO A 119 6.19 -9.68 14.65
N TRP A 120 5.41 -8.60 14.73
CA TRP A 120 5.66 -7.43 15.59
C TRP A 120 4.58 -7.23 16.66
N HIS A 121 3.67 -8.20 16.85
CA HIS A 121 2.54 -8.09 17.78
C HIS A 121 1.67 -6.85 17.52
N PHE A 122 1.42 -6.57 16.24
CA PHE A 122 0.58 -5.46 15.83
C PHE A 122 -0.88 -5.67 16.29
N GLY A 123 -1.48 -4.65 16.88
CA GLY A 123 -2.83 -4.72 17.44
C GLY A 123 -3.89 -3.97 16.61
N LEU A 124 -5.14 -4.02 17.07
CA LEU A 124 -6.25 -3.21 16.56
C LEU A 124 -6.73 -2.23 17.64
N GLU A 125 -7.15 -1.05 17.20
CA GLU A 125 -7.87 -0.08 18.03
C GLU A 125 -9.34 -0.04 17.59
N ALA A 126 -10.21 0.01 18.59
CA ALA A 126 -11.65 0.17 18.43
C ALA A 126 -12.09 1.42 19.21
N GLY A 127 -12.75 2.35 18.53
CA GLY A 127 -13.25 3.59 19.11
C GLY A 127 -14.75 3.56 19.44
N SER A 128 -15.45 2.47 19.10
CA SER A 128 -16.88 2.31 19.35
C SER A 128 -17.26 0.87 19.72
N LYS A 129 -18.47 0.69 20.29
CA LYS A 129 -19.03 -0.64 20.58
C LYS A 129 -19.11 -1.52 19.33
N GLY A 130 -19.45 -0.94 18.17
CA GLY A 130 -19.52 -1.67 16.90
C GLY A 130 -18.13 -2.13 16.44
N GLU A 131 -17.14 -1.24 16.49
CA GLU A 131 -15.76 -1.57 16.14
C GLU A 131 -15.16 -2.62 17.08
N LEU A 132 -15.48 -2.56 18.38
CA LEU A 132 -15.03 -3.57 19.34
C LEU A 132 -15.55 -4.96 18.97
N LEU A 133 -16.81 -5.08 18.54
CA LEU A 133 -17.36 -6.36 18.08
C LEU A 133 -16.65 -6.89 16.83
N ILE A 134 -16.25 -6.00 15.91
CA ILE A 134 -15.47 -6.37 14.73
C ILE A 134 -14.09 -6.89 15.16
N VAL A 135 -13.38 -6.14 16.01
CA VAL A 135 -12.06 -6.52 16.52
C VAL A 135 -12.07 -7.86 17.24
N LEU A 136 -13.11 -8.15 18.02
CA LEU A 136 -13.25 -9.43 18.73
C LEU A 136 -13.66 -10.61 17.84
N ALA A 137 -14.19 -10.35 16.65
CA ALA A 137 -14.68 -11.37 15.72
C ALA A 137 -13.62 -11.80 14.68
N LEU A 138 -12.49 -11.11 14.63
CA LEU A 138 -11.32 -11.42 13.80
C LEU A 138 -10.35 -12.32 14.58
#